data_AF-A0A7X9A0A9-F1
#
_entry.id   AF-A0A7X9A0A9-F1
#
_cell.length_a   1.000
_cell.length_b   1.000
_cell.length_c   1.000
_cell.angle_alpha   90.00
_cell.angle_beta   90.00
_cell.angle_gamma   90.00
#
_symmetry.space_group_name_H-M   'P 1'
#
loop_
_entity.id
_entity.type
_entity.pdbx_description
1 polymer ?
#
loop_
_entity_poly.entity_id
_entity_poly.type
_entity_poly.pdbx_seq_one_letter_code
_entity_poly.pdbx_strand_id
1 'polypeptide(L)'
;MNQERYQIELFSQLEALLMVTDEPLTLGQLTKATGQTPEILEATLKAIQRDYDGDGSGVQRGFQLRHVAGGWRLYTRSEHA
;
A
#
# COMPACT_ATOMS: atom_id res chain seq x y z
N MET A 1 -0.86 -20.07 -11.58
CA MET A 1 -1.54 -18.87 -11.07
C MET A 1 -1.49 -17.82 -12.16
N ASN A 2 -2.61 -17.28 -12.62
CA ASN A 2 -2.58 -16.22 -13.63
C ASN A 2 -1.96 -14.96 -13.01
N GLN A 3 -1.19 -14.20 -13.79
CA GLN A 3 -0.41 -13.06 -13.32
C GLN A 3 -1.31 -11.99 -12.65
N GLU A 4 -2.52 -11.80 -13.17
CA GLU A 4 -3.50 -10.85 -12.63
C GLU A 4 -3.98 -11.22 -11.22
N ARG A 5 -4.31 -12.50 -10.99
CA ARG A 5 -4.76 -12.97 -9.67
C ARG A 5 -3.67 -12.82 -8.61
N TYR A 6 -2.43 -13.07 -8.98
CA TYR A 6 -1.29 -12.89 -8.09
C TYR A 6 -1.10 -11.42 -7.68
N GLN A 7 -1.29 -10.48 -8.61
CA GLN A 7 -1.21 -9.05 -8.31
C GLN A 7 -2.32 -8.60 -7.35
N ILE A 8 -3.55 -9.10 -7.57
CA ILE A 8 -4.68 -8.83 -6.66
C ILE A 8 -4.38 -9.37 -5.25
N GLU A 9 -3.89 -10.60 -5.14
CA GLU A 9 -3.56 -11.22 -3.85
C GLU A 9 -2.47 -10.43 -3.10
N LEU A 10 -1.41 -10.00 -3.79
CA LEU A 10 -0.37 -9.18 -3.16
C LEU A 10 -0.88 -7.80 -2.75
N PHE A 11 -1.70 -7.15 -3.59
CA PHE A 11 -2.32 -5.87 -3.27
C PHE A 11 -3.13 -5.97 -1.98
N SER A 12 -4.07 -6.92 -1.91
CA SER A 12 -4.90 -7.13 -0.72
C SER A 12 -4.08 -7.50 0.52
N GLN A 13 -3.00 -8.28 0.36
CA GLN A 13 -2.10 -8.60 1.46
C GLN A 13 -1.40 -7.35 2.02
N LEU A 14 -0.90 -6.47 1.15
CA LEU A 14 -0.24 -5.24 1.57
C LEU A 14 -1.22 -4.24 2.21
N GLU A 15 -2.43 -4.11 1.67
CA GLU A 15 -3.48 -3.30 2.31
C GLU A 15 -3.76 -3.77 3.74
N ALA A 16 -3.88 -5.09 3.96
CA ALA A 16 -4.13 -5.64 5.28
C ALA A 16 -3.00 -5.34 6.27
N LEU A 17 -1.73 -5.45 5.84
CA LEU A 17 -0.57 -5.13 6.66
C LEU A 17 -0.50 -3.63 7.01
N LEU A 18 -0.79 -2.76 6.04
CA LEU A 18 -0.78 -1.30 6.21
C LEU A 18 -1.94 -0.81 7.10
N MET A 19 -3.05 -1.54 7.17
CA MET A 19 -4.21 -1.17 7.97
C MET A 19 -3.98 -1.37 9.47
N VAL A 20 -3.20 -2.38 9.85
CA VAL A 20 -3.02 -2.75 11.27
C VAL A 20 -1.78 -2.13 11.93
N THR A 21 -0.90 -1.51 11.14
CA THR A 21 0.36 -0.92 11.64
C THR A 21 0.15 0.48 12.21
N ASP A 22 0.73 0.74 13.37
CA ASP A 22 0.81 2.05 14.02
C ASP A 22 2.15 2.78 13.76
N GLU A 23 3.04 2.17 12.99
CA GLU A 23 4.32 2.73 12.55
C GLU A 23 4.54 2.53 11.04
N PRO A 24 5.38 3.36 10.37
CA PRO A 24 5.73 3.15 8.97
C PRO A 24 6.40 1.80 8.71
N LEU A 25 5.87 1.03 7.75
CA LEU A 25 6.44 -0.24 7.32
C LEU A 25 7.51 -0.03 6.24
N THR A 26 8.73 -0.42 6.55
CA THR A 26 9.85 -0.42 5.60
C THR A 26 9.67 -1.53 4.55
N LEU A 27 10.29 -1.36 3.37
CA LEU A 27 10.33 -2.42 2.36
C LEU A 27 10.97 -3.71 2.91
N GLY A 28 11.96 -3.61 3.81
CA GLY A 28 12.56 -4.79 4.44
C GLY A 28 11.59 -5.58 5.33
N GLN A 29 10.74 -4.90 6.10
CA GLN A 29 9.68 -5.55 6.88
C GLN A 29 8.64 -6.22 5.97
N LEU A 30 8.25 -5.55 4.89
CA LEU A 30 7.30 -6.08 3.91
C LEU A 30 7.86 -7.28 3.14
N THR A 31 9.14 -7.24 2.73
CA THR A 31 9.83 -8.40 2.15
C THR A 31 9.82 -9.59 3.09
N LYS A 32 10.10 -9.38 4.39
CA LYS A 32 10.04 -10.46 5.38
C LYS A 32 8.63 -11.03 5.56
N ALA A 33 7.60 -10.19 5.48
CA ALA A 33 6.21 -10.60 5.68
C ALA A 33 5.59 -11.30 4.45
N THR A 34 6.00 -10.90 3.25
CA THR A 34 5.37 -11.34 1.98
C THR A 34 6.23 -12.29 1.15
N GLY A 35 7.53 -12.35 1.42
CA GLY A 35 8.50 -13.07 0.60
C GLY A 35 8.80 -12.40 -0.75
N GLN A 36 8.28 -11.19 -0.99
CA GLN A 36 8.42 -10.49 -2.27
C GLN A 36 9.65 -9.59 -2.34
N THR A 37 10.11 -9.33 -3.56
CA THR A 37 11.25 -8.45 -3.81
C THR A 37 10.85 -6.98 -3.56
N PRO A 38 11.80 -6.13 -3.11
CA PRO A 38 11.52 -4.71 -2.89
C PRO A 38 10.93 -3.99 -4.11
N GLU A 39 11.33 -4.39 -5.32
CA GLU A 39 10.86 -3.78 -6.57
C GLU A 39 9.37 -4.05 -6.81
N ILE A 40 8.93 -5.29 -6.59
CA ILE A 40 7.51 -5.67 -6.71
C ILE A 40 6.70 -4.94 -5.64
N LEU A 41 7.20 -4.92 -4.40
CA LEU A 41 6.53 -4.27 -3.28
C LEU A 41 6.35 -2.76 -3.52
N GLU A 42 7.42 -2.08 -3.92
CA GLU A 42 7.39 -0.64 -4.23
C GLU A 42 6.40 -0.34 -5.37
N ALA A 43 6.36 -1.18 -6.40
CA ALA A 43 5.40 -1.02 -7.51
C ALA A 43 3.95 -1.21 -7.04
N THR A 44 3.67 -2.23 -6.23
CA THR A 44 2.34 -2.48 -5.68
C THR A 44 1.91 -1.39 -4.70
N LEU A 45 2.81 -0.90 -3.83
CA LEU A 45 2.52 0.21 -2.91
C LEU A 45 2.17 1.49 -3.65
N LYS A 46 2.86 1.80 -4.75
CA LYS A 46 2.49 2.93 -5.63
C LYS A 46 1.15 2.73 -6.32
N ALA A 47 0.81 1.49 -6.69
CA ALA A 47 -0.51 1.18 -7.22
C ALA A 47 -1.61 1.39 -6.18
N ILE A 48 -1.39 0.96 -4.94
CA ILE A 48 -2.29 1.20 -3.79
C ILE A 48 -2.45 2.71 -3.56
N GLN A 49 -1.34 3.46 -3.53
CA GLN A 49 -1.37 4.91 -3.34
C GLN A 49 -2.24 5.59 -4.41
N ARG A 50 -2.01 5.30 -5.70
CA ARG A 50 -2.80 5.87 -6.81
C ARG A 50 -4.29 5.53 -6.70
N ASP A 51 -4.60 4.26 -6.42
CA ASP A 51 -5.98 3.83 -6.22
C ASP A 51 -6.63 4.63 -5.06
N TYR A 52 -5.91 4.80 -3.95
CA TYR A 52 -6.40 5.56 -2.78
C TYR A 52 -6.53 7.07 -3.05
N ASP A 53 -5.67 7.62 -3.91
CA ASP A 53 -5.73 8.99 -4.41
C ASP A 53 -6.89 9.23 -5.39
N GLY A 54 -7.55 8.16 -5.86
CA GLY A 54 -8.65 8.24 -6.81
C GLY A 54 -8.19 8.28 -8.27
N ASP A 55 -6.94 7.91 -8.57
CA ASP A 55 -6.46 7.74 -9.95
C ASP A 55 -7.17 6.50 -10.57
N GLY A 56 -8.37 6.72 -11.11
CA GLY A 56 -9.22 5.67 -11.67
C GLY A 56 -10.69 6.09 -11.77
N SER A 57 -11.60 5.14 -11.59
CA SER A 57 -13.06 5.37 -11.61
C SER A 57 -13.70 5.51 -10.22
N GLY A 58 -12.91 5.40 -9.16
CA GLY A 58 -13.37 5.52 -7.78
C GLY A 58 -13.36 6.96 -7.26
N VAL A 59 -14.03 7.18 -6.12
CA VAL A 59 -13.86 8.41 -5.34
C VAL A 59 -12.50 8.40 -4.64
N GLN A 60 -11.90 9.57 -4.46
CA GLN A 60 -10.73 9.70 -3.59
C GLN A 60 -11.10 9.22 -2.17
N ARG A 61 -10.29 8.31 -1.61
CA ARG A 61 -10.54 7.78 -0.27
C ARG A 61 -10.20 8.84 0.78
N GLY A 62 -10.91 8.84 1.91
CA GLY A 62 -10.67 9.80 3.01
C GLY A 62 -9.35 9.60 3.77
N PHE A 63 -8.58 8.59 3.41
CA PHE A 63 -7.22 8.32 3.87
C PHE A 63 -6.27 8.22 2.67
N GLN A 64 -4.98 8.32 2.96
CA GLN A 64 -3.91 8.28 1.97
C GLN A 64 -2.73 7.44 2.45
N LEU A 65 -2.12 6.73 1.51
CA LEU A 65 -0.88 6.01 1.74
C LEU A 65 0.29 6.97 1.47
N ARG A 66 1.22 7.08 2.44
CA ARG A 66 2.39 7.98 2.34
C ARG A 66 3.68 7.22 2.61
N HIS A 67 4.74 7.63 1.92
CA HIS A 67 6.10 7.22 2.22
C HIS A 67 6.77 8.27 3.11
N VAL A 68 7.07 7.91 4.36
CA VAL A 68 7.60 8.79 5.41
C VAL A 68 8.64 8.06 6.24
N ALA A 69 9.71 8.75 6.65
CA ALA A 69 10.79 8.16 7.46
C ALA A 69 11.35 6.82 6.92
N GLY A 70 11.33 6.63 5.59
CA GLY A 70 11.81 5.40 4.93
C GLY A 70 10.84 4.22 4.97
N GLY A 71 9.58 4.44 5.35
CA GLY A 71 8.53 3.41 5.35
C GLY A 71 7.19 3.94 4.84
N TRP A 72 6.24 3.02 4.68
CA TRP A 72 4.90 3.28 4.15
C TRP A 72 3.85 3.20 5.26
N ARG A 73 2.93 4.17 5.30
CA ARG A 73 1.88 4.24 6.33
C ARG A 73 0.62 4.94 5.83
N LEU A 74 -0.53 4.50 6.36
CA LEU A 74 -1.82 5.15 6.15
C LEU A 74 -2.03 6.33 7.10
N TYR A 75 -2.56 7.41 6.55
CA TYR A 75 -2.93 8.63 7.26
C TYR A 75 -4.33 9.06 6.83
N THR A 76 -5.08 9.71 7.71
CA THR A 76 -6.27 10.48 7.28
C THR A 76 -5.83 11.63 6.37
N ARG A 77 -6.66 11.99 5.40
CA ARG A 77 -6.46 13.24 4.65
C ARG A 77 -6.84 14.41 5.54
N SER A 78 -6.06 15.49 5.47
CA SER A 78 -6.28 16.71 6.25
C SER A 78 -7.61 17.39 5.95
N GLU A 79 -8.18 17.16 4.76
CA GLU A 79 -9.48 17.71 4.33
C GLU A 79 -10.67 17.13 5.11
N HIS A 80 -10.46 16.04 5.87
CA HIS A 80 -11.49 15.36 6.65
C HIS A 80 -11.13 15.22 8.14
N ALA A 81 -10.06 15.90 8.58
CA ALA A 81 -9.53 15.86 9.94
C ALA A 81 -10.05 17.03 10.81
#